data_AF-A0A194RCG9-F1
#
_entry.id   AF-A0A194RCG9-F1
#
_cell.length_a   1.000
_cell.length_b   1.000
_cell.length_c   1.000
_cell.angle_alpha   90.00
_cell.angle_beta   90.00
_cell.angle_gamma   90.00
#
_symmetry.space_group_name_H-M   'P 1'
#
loop_
_entity.id
_entity.type
_entity.pdbx_description
1 polymer ?
#
loop_
_entity_poly.entity_id
_entity_poly.type
_entity_poly.pdbx_seq_one_letter_code
_entity_poly.pdbx_strand_id
1 'polypeptide(L)'
;MCKKGVNPDVKAEWLESQGIEISKAEDVPVDPYVEKEHWKKIQPPRRQKVREDPLRRFLEYDGKVLAFNVVWDNRDAENGELGEYKLFYFLQDDTISVKVV
;
A
#
# COMPACT_ATOMS: atom_id res chain seq x y z
N MET A 1 -19.38 -0.44 -46.23
CA MET A 1 -18.03 -0.61 -46.83
C MET A 1 -17.32 -1.73 -46.08
N CYS A 2 -17.28 -2.94 -46.63
CA CYS A 2 -16.56 -4.08 -46.03
C CYS A 2 -15.08 -3.98 -46.37
N LYS A 3 -14.21 -3.77 -45.39
CA LYS A 3 -12.79 -4.06 -45.55
C LYS A 3 -12.60 -5.56 -45.31
N LYS A 4 -12.46 -6.33 -46.39
CA LYS A 4 -12.08 -7.74 -46.31
C LYS A 4 -10.66 -7.80 -45.75
N GLY A 5 -10.53 -8.22 -44.50
CA GLY A 5 -9.25 -8.61 -43.92
C GLY A 5 -8.71 -9.79 -44.73
N VAL A 6 -7.52 -9.61 -45.29
CA VAL A 6 -6.77 -10.71 -45.90
C VAL A 6 -6.28 -11.57 -44.74
N ASN A 7 -6.76 -12.81 -44.64
CA ASN A 7 -6.27 -13.78 -43.65
C ASN A 7 -4.79 -14.08 -43.95
N PRO A 8 -3.87 -13.86 -43.00
CA PRO A 8 -2.43 -14.03 -43.23
C PRO A 8 -2.06 -15.50 -43.49
N ASP A 9 -2.84 -16.46 -42.96
CA ASP A 9 -2.57 -17.89 -43.05
C ASP A 9 -2.61 -18.44 -44.48
N VAL A 10 -3.56 -17.98 -45.31
CA VAL A 10 -3.73 -18.48 -46.70
C VAL A 10 -2.59 -18.02 -47.62
N LYS A 11 -1.95 -16.89 -47.31
CA LYS A 11 -0.82 -16.38 -48.10
C LYS A 11 0.47 -17.14 -47.83
N ALA A 12 0.69 -17.57 -46.58
CA ALA A 12 1.91 -18.27 -46.18
C ALA A 12 1.99 -19.65 -46.88
N GLU A 13 0.90 -20.40 -46.86
CA GLU A 13 0.81 -21.74 -47.46
C GLU A 13 1.05 -21.71 -48.99
N TRP A 14 0.55 -20.67 -49.67
CA TRP A 14 0.81 -20.49 -51.10
C TRP A 14 2.28 -20.18 -51.39
N LEU A 15 2.94 -19.36 -50.57
CA LEU A 15 4.35 -18.98 -50.75
C LEU A 15 5.30 -20.16 -50.49
N GLU A 16 5.00 -21.01 -49.51
CA GLU A 16 5.74 -22.25 -49.25
C GLU A 16 5.59 -23.25 -50.42
N SER A 17 4.40 -23.34 -51.02
CA SER A 17 4.16 -24.17 -52.22
C SER A 17 4.97 -23.72 -53.45
N GLN A 18 5.36 -22.44 -53.49
CA GLN A 18 6.25 -21.88 -54.52
C GLN A 18 7.75 -22.05 -54.17
N GLY A 19 8.08 -22.75 -53.08
CA GLY A 19 9.45 -23.02 -52.66
C GLY A 19 10.13 -21.89 -51.90
N ILE A 20 9.38 -20.92 -51.37
CA ILE A 20 9.90 -19.79 -50.60
C ILE A 20 9.73 -20.12 -49.11
N GLU A 21 10.83 -20.34 -48.39
CA GLU A 21 10.80 -20.56 -46.94
C GLU A 21 10.48 -19.24 -46.21
N ILE A 22 9.30 -19.19 -45.58
CA ILE A 22 8.88 -18.05 -44.77
C ILE A 22 9.48 -18.18 -43.37
N SER A 23 10.18 -17.15 -42.92
CA SER A 23 10.66 -17.05 -41.54
C SER A 23 9.50 -16.89 -40.56
N LYS A 24 9.71 -17.30 -39.30
CA LYS A 24 8.72 -17.12 -38.23
C LYS A 24 8.32 -15.65 -38.10
N ALA A 25 7.05 -15.39 -37.81
CA ALA A 25 6.57 -14.03 -37.60
C ALA A 25 7.41 -13.35 -36.50
N GLU A 26 8.06 -12.25 -36.86
CA GLU A 26 8.81 -11.43 -35.92
C GLU A 26 7.83 -10.69 -35.01
N ASP A 27 8.18 -10.57 -33.73
CA ASP A 27 7.40 -9.77 -32.80
C ASP A 27 7.49 -8.30 -33.18
N VAL A 28 6.32 -7.67 -33.32
CA VAL A 28 6.22 -6.25 -33.66
C VAL A 28 6.79 -5.43 -32.50
N PRO A 29 7.65 -4.43 -32.76
CA PRO A 29 8.18 -3.59 -31.69
C PRO A 29 7.05 -2.84 -30.99
N VAL A 30 7.15 -2.73 -29.67
CA VAL A 30 6.18 -1.98 -28.85
C VAL A 30 6.34 -0.48 -29.13
N ASP A 31 5.27 0.17 -29.57
CA ASP A 31 5.24 1.62 -29.77
C ASP A 31 5.29 2.36 -28.41
N PRO A 32 6.16 3.38 -28.25
CA PRO A 32 6.20 4.26 -27.08
C PRO A 32 4.84 4.82 -26.62
N TYR A 33 3.90 5.03 -27.55
CA TYR A 33 2.56 5.48 -27.19
C TYR A 33 1.76 4.40 -26.46
N VAL A 34 1.83 3.15 -26.94
CA VAL A 34 1.11 2.00 -26.36
C VAL A 34 1.63 1.68 -24.96
N GLU A 35 2.94 1.78 -24.76
CA GLU A 35 3.57 1.58 -23.45
C GLU A 35 3.10 2.62 -22.43
N LYS A 36 3.05 3.91 -22.80
CA LYS A 36 2.55 4.98 -21.93
C LYS A 36 1.08 4.79 -21.52
N GLU A 37 0.24 4.36 -22.46
CA GLU A 37 -1.17 4.08 -22.18
C GLU A 37 -1.35 2.85 -21.27
N HIS A 38 -0.47 1.85 -21.37
CA HIS A 38 -0.45 0.70 -20.48
C HIS A 38 -0.16 1.11 -19.02
N TRP A 39 0.88 1.91 -18.80
CA TRP A 39 1.27 2.37 -17.46
C TRP A 39 0.23 3.28 -16.80
N LYS A 40 -0.53 4.07 -17.57
CA LYS A 40 -1.64 4.88 -17.04
C LYS A 40 -2.80 4.04 -16.47
N LYS A 41 -2.99 2.82 -16.98
CA LYS A 41 -4.07 1.92 -16.55
C LYS A 41 -3.71 1.13 -15.31
N ILE A 42 -2.41 0.96 -15.03
CA ILE A 42 -1.93 0.28 -13.84
C ILE A 42 -2.18 1.21 -12.65
N GLN A 43 -3.19 0.90 -11.85
CA GLN A 43 -3.39 1.63 -10.60
C GLN A 43 -2.25 1.28 -9.64
N PRO A 44 -1.64 2.28 -8.99
CA PRO A 44 -0.63 2.00 -7.98
C PRO A 44 -1.27 1.16 -6.86
N PRO A 45 -0.51 0.24 -6.25
CA PRO A 45 -1.02 -0.58 -5.16
C PRO A 45 -1.49 0.34 -4.03
N ARG A 46 -2.80 0.32 -3.77
CA ARG A 46 -3.36 1.06 -2.65
C ARG A 46 -2.97 0.33 -1.37
N ARG A 47 -2.20 0.99 -0.50
CA ARG A 47 -2.04 0.54 0.89
C ARG A 47 -3.42 0.47 1.52
N GLN A 48 -3.91 -0.74 1.77
CA GLN A 48 -5.09 -0.92 2.61
C GLN A 48 -4.71 -0.41 3.99
N LYS A 49 -5.33 0.69 4.43
CA LYS A 49 -5.32 1.04 5.85
C LYS A 49 -6.02 -0.13 6.54
N VAL A 50 -5.28 -0.89 7.35
CA VAL A 50 -5.87 -1.84 8.28
C VAL A 50 -6.82 -1.02 9.13
N ARG A 51 -8.12 -1.17 8.87
CA ARG A 51 -9.16 -0.65 9.75
C ARG A 51 -9.15 -1.60 10.94
N GLU A 52 -8.29 -1.32 11.90
CA GLU A 52 -8.39 -1.90 13.23
C GLU A 52 -9.80 -1.57 13.73
N ASP A 53 -10.69 -2.56 13.79
CA ASP A 53 -12.05 -2.35 14.28
C ASP A 53 -11.95 -1.88 15.74
N PRO A 54 -12.44 -0.66 16.07
CA PRO A 54 -12.28 -0.10 17.42
C PRO A 54 -12.92 -0.99 18.49
N LEU A 55 -13.99 -1.72 18.13
CA LEU A 55 -14.64 -2.69 19.00
C LEU A 55 -13.74 -3.91 19.29
N ARG A 56 -12.98 -4.38 18.29
CA ARG A 56 -12.08 -5.52 18.47
C ARG A 56 -10.95 -5.18 19.42
N ARG A 57 -10.39 -3.97 19.27
CA ARG A 57 -9.38 -3.44 20.16
C ARG A 57 -9.89 -3.25 21.58
N PHE A 58 -11.11 -2.73 21.74
CA PHE A 58 -11.77 -2.65 23.04
C PHE A 58 -11.84 -4.03 23.71
N LEU A 59 -12.39 -5.04 23.04
CA LEU A 59 -12.56 -6.38 23.62
C LEU A 59 -11.23 -7.05 24.02
N GLU A 60 -10.15 -6.79 23.28
CA GLU A 60 -8.84 -7.42 23.54
C GLU A 60 -8.04 -6.74 24.66
N TYR A 61 -8.23 -5.44 24.82
CA TYR A 61 -7.46 -4.61 25.74
C TYR A 61 -8.28 -4.03 26.90
N ASP A 62 -9.57 -4.38 27.01
CA ASP A 62 -10.43 -3.99 28.13
C ASP A 62 -9.76 -4.35 29.46
N GLY A 63 -9.67 -3.37 30.36
CA GLY A 63 -9.00 -3.47 31.65
C GLY A 63 -7.45 -3.52 31.64
N LYS A 64 -6.78 -3.51 30.48
CA LYS A 64 -5.32 -3.46 30.41
C LYS A 64 -4.83 -2.01 30.42
N VAL A 65 -4.10 -1.67 31.48
CA VAL A 65 -3.50 -0.33 31.68
C VAL A 65 -2.01 -0.47 31.94
N LEU A 66 -1.20 0.29 31.21
CA LEU A 66 0.22 0.43 31.55
C LEU A 66 0.37 1.57 32.55
N ALA A 67 0.97 1.28 33.70
CA ALA A 67 1.24 2.26 34.74
C ALA A 67 2.75 2.53 34.80
N PHE A 68 3.14 3.79 34.64
CA PHE A 68 4.53 4.23 34.72
C PHE A 68 4.69 5.22 35.87
N ASN A 69 5.77 5.06 36.62
CA ASN A 69 6.22 6.06 37.58
C ASN A 69 7.05 7.08 36.81
N VAL A 70 6.63 8.35 36.86
CA VAL A 70 7.23 9.45 36.10
C VAL A 70 7.61 10.54 37.07
N VAL A 71 8.75 11.17 36.83
CA VAL A 71 9.22 12.31 37.60
C VAL A 71 9.24 13.52 36.68
N TRP A 72 8.56 14.59 37.08
CA TRP A 72 8.64 15.89 36.41
C TRP A 72 9.68 16.73 37.12
N ASP A 73 10.79 16.97 36.45
CA ASP A 73 11.87 17.81 36.96
C ASP A 73 11.67 19.25 36.46
N ASN A 74 11.24 20.16 37.34
CA ASN A 74 11.10 21.58 37.04
C ASN A 74 12.11 22.44 37.81
N ARG A 75 13.28 21.89 38.19
CA ARG A 75 14.27 22.59 39.02
C ARG A 75 14.83 23.88 38.40
N ASP A 76 14.70 24.06 37.09
CA ASP A 76 15.15 25.27 36.38
C ASP A 76 14.21 26.47 36.57
N ALA A 77 13.03 26.29 37.19
CA ALA A 77 12.10 27.37 37.50
C ALA A 77 12.44 28.08 38.83
N GLU A 78 11.97 29.32 39.00
CA GLU A 78 12.23 30.16 40.19
C GLU A 78 11.75 29.51 41.51
N ASN A 79 10.77 28.60 41.43
CA ASN A 79 10.28 27.73 42.51
C ASN A 79 10.29 26.25 42.04
N GLY A 80 11.41 25.78 41.52
CA GLY A 80 11.49 24.47 40.88
C GLY A 80 11.32 23.31 41.86
N GLU A 81 10.22 22.56 41.73
CA GLU A 81 9.93 21.35 42.49
C GLU A 81 10.11 20.08 41.64
N LEU A 82 10.46 18.98 42.31
CA LEU A 82 10.47 17.65 41.72
C LEU A 82 9.10 17.01 41.99
N GLY A 83 8.25 16.97 40.98
CA GLY A 83 6.92 16.39 41.10
C GLY A 83 6.93 14.90 40.73
N GLU A 84 6.44 14.05 41.62
CA GLU A 84 6.20 12.63 41.33
C GLU A 84 4.80 12.44 40.73
N TYR A 85 4.74 11.74 39.60
CA TYR A 85 3.51 11.47 38.87
C TYR A 85 3.39 9.99 38.51
N LYS A 86 2.15 9.53 38.37
CA LYS A 86 1.80 8.26 37.75
C LYS A 86 1.13 8.51 36.42
N LEU A 87 1.69 7.93 35.37
CA LEU A 87 1.12 7.94 34.03
C LEU A 87 0.42 6.61 33.77
N PHE A 88 -0.84 6.69 33.40
CA PHE A 88 -1.70 5.57 33.01
C PHE A 88 -1.95 5.64 31.52
N TYR A 89 -1.63 4.56 30.82
CA TYR A 89 -1.90 4.40 29.39
C TYR A 89 -2.94 3.30 29.18
N PHE A 90 -4.06 3.66 28.55
CA PHE A 90 -5.15 2.75 28.27
C PHE A 90 -4.98 2.15 26.86
N LEU A 91 -4.70 0.85 26.78
CA LEU A 91 -4.43 0.17 25.49
C LEU A 91 -5.67 0.10 24.57
N GLN A 92 -6.85 0.16 25.19
CA GLN A 92 -8.15 0.09 24.51
C GLN A 92 -8.37 1.25 23.55
N ASP A 93 -7.99 2.48 23.93
CA ASP A 93 -8.33 3.70 23.21
C ASP A 93 -7.14 4.67 23.02
N ASP A 94 -5.93 4.25 23.38
CA ASP A 94 -4.70 5.07 23.34
C ASP A 94 -4.80 6.36 24.17
N THR A 95 -5.68 6.40 25.17
CA THR A 95 -5.79 7.55 26.07
C THR A 95 -4.71 7.53 27.15
N ILE A 96 -4.30 8.73 27.56
CA ILE A 96 -3.27 8.94 28.59
C ILE A 96 -3.89 9.73 29.74
N SER A 97 -3.73 9.23 30.96
CA SER A 97 -4.11 9.93 32.19
C SER A 97 -2.91 10.08 33.09
N VAL A 98 -2.65 11.29 33.57
CA VAL A 98 -1.55 11.58 34.51
C VAL A 98 -2.16 11.98 35.85
N LYS A 99 -1.69 11.35 36.94
CA LYS A 99 -2.11 11.66 38.30
C LYS A 99 -0.88 12.00 39.15
N VAL A 100 -1.01 13.02 39.99
CA VAL A 100 -0.01 13.29 41.03
C VAL A 100 -0.05 12.17 42.07
N VAL A 101 1.12 11.76 42.56
CA VAL A 101 1.28 10.72 43.59
C VAL A 101 0.97 11.27 44.97
#